data_AF-A0A496WC18-F1
#
_entry.id   AF-A0A496WC18-F1
#
_cell.length_a   1.000
_cell.length_b   1.000
_cell.length_c   1.000
_cell.angle_alpha   90.00
_cell.angle_beta   90.00
_cell.angle_gamma   90.00
#
_symmetry.space_group_name_H-M   'P 1'
#
loop_
_entity.id
_entity.type
_entity.pdbx_description
1 polymer ?
#
loop_
_entity_poly.entity_id
_entity_poly.type
_entity_poly.pdbx_seq_one_letter_code
_entity_poly.pdbx_strand_id
1 'polypeptide(L)' 'MDDGSVQSIKGYRVVHNRGFGPGKGGIRYHPDVTMEEVISLAKLMTWKCALVNVFYPGG' A
#
# COMPACT_ATOMS: atom_id res chain seq x y z
N MET A 1 -9.03 13.83 18.04
CA MET A 1 -8.93 15.19 17.46
C MET A 1 -8.56 16.14 18.59
N ASP A 2 -8.01 17.31 18.30
CA ASP A 2 -7.52 18.25 19.33
C ASP A 2 -8.63 18.74 20.29
N ASP A 3 -9.89 18.56 19.89
CA ASP A 3 -11.11 18.83 20.66
C ASP A 3 -11.58 17.67 21.57
N GLY A 4 -10.83 16.57 21.64
CA GLY A 4 -11.18 15.38 22.41
C GLY A 4 -12.16 14.43 21.71
N SER A 5 -12.61 14.73 20.49
CA SER A 5 -13.46 13.83 19.71
C SER A 5 -12.67 12.65 19.13
N VAL A 6 -13.36 11.51 18.99
CA VAL A 6 -12.82 10.30 18.35
C VAL A 6 -13.29 10.24 16.91
N GLN A 7 -12.36 10.10 15.97
CA GLN A 7 -12.66 9.96 14.55
C GLN A 7 -12.08 8.65 14.02
N SER A 8 -12.91 7.86 13.34
CA SER A 8 -12.49 6.64 12.64
C SER A 8 -12.17 6.97 11.19
N ILE A 9 -10.93 6.70 10.77
CA ILE A 9 -10.47 6.89 9.39
C ILE A 9 -10.31 5.51 8.75
N LYS A 10 -10.76 5.36 7.50
CA LYS A 10 -10.57 4.11 6.75
C LYS A 10 -9.13 4.02 6.28
N GLY A 11 -8.42 2.98 6.72
CA GLY A 11 -7.08 2.64 6.26
C GLY A 11 -7.09 1.37 5.41
N TYR A 12 -6.31 1.36 4.34
CA TYR A 12 -6.14 0.19 3.47
C TYR A 12 -4.67 -0.22 3.42
N ARG A 13 -4.41 -1.51 3.58
CA ARG A 13 -3.09 -2.12 3.34
C ARG A 13 -3.30 -3.35 2.47
N VAL A 14 -2.69 -3.35 1.29
CA VAL A 14 -2.82 -4.44 0.32
C VAL A 14 -1.45 -4.98 0.03
N VAL A 15 -1.26 -6.30 0.19
CA VAL A 15 -0.04 -6.98 -0.25
C VAL A 15 -0.41 -7.80 -1.47
N HIS A 16 0.10 -7.42 -2.65
CA HIS A 16 -0.27 -8.06 -3.91
C HIS A 16 0.47 -9.39 -4.13
N ASN A 17 1.73 -9.47 -3.71
CA ASN A 17 2.56 -10.66 -3.90
C ASN A 17 3.53 -10.81 -2.72
N ARG A 18 3.90 -12.05 -2.35
CA ARG A 18 4.90 -12.37 -1.30
C ARG A 18 6.00 -13.34 -1.76
N GLY A 19 6.03 -13.70 -3.04
CA GLY A 19 6.93 -14.72 -3.60
C GLY A 19 8.41 -14.34 -3.56
N PHE A 20 8.73 -13.04 -3.51
CA PHE A 20 10.11 -12.54 -3.51
C PHE A 20 10.58 -11.96 -2.17
N GLY A 21 9.86 -12.22 -1.07
CA GLY A 21 10.19 -11.69 0.26
C GLY A 21 9.05 -10.90 0.94
N PRO A 22 9.35 -10.03 1.92
CA PRO A 22 8.32 -9.28 2.63
C PRO A 22 7.75 -8.13 1.78
N GLY A 23 6.46 -7.86 1.96
CA GLY A 23 5.73 -6.82 1.21
C GLY A 23 6.31 -5.42 1.45
N LYS A 24 6.65 -4.69 0.38
CA LYS A 24 7.18 -3.32 0.44
C LYS A 24 6.40 -2.34 -0.42
N GLY A 25 6.04 -1.22 0.19
CA GLY A 25 5.43 -0.07 -0.46
C GLY A 25 5.09 1.04 0.54
N GLY A 26 4.77 2.21 0.01
CA GLY A 26 4.53 3.44 0.77
C GLY A 26 3.18 3.48 1.48
N ILE A 27 2.94 4.58 2.18
CA ILE A 27 1.64 4.93 2.78
C ILE A 27 1.21 6.26 2.16
N ARG A 28 -0.05 6.33 1.71
CA ARG A 28 -0.63 7.54 1.11
C ARG A 28 -1.75 8.05 2.01
N TYR A 29 -1.70 9.34 2.32
CA TYR A 29 -2.81 10.07 2.94
C TYR A 29 -3.40 10.98 1.87
N HIS A 30 -4.64 10.69 1.46
CA HIS A 30 -5.39 11.51 0.51
C HIS A 30 -6.89 11.32 0.79
N PRO A 31 -7.73 12.37 0.70
CA PRO A 31 -9.17 12.25 0.96
C PRO A 31 -9.86 11.26 0.01
N ASP A 32 -9.38 11.16 -1.23
CA ASP A 32 -9.99 10.32 -2.28
C ASP A 32 -9.36 8.92 -2.39
N VAL A 33 -8.64 8.43 -1.38
CA VAL A 33 -8.07 7.06 -1.44
C VAL A 33 -9.19 6.02 -1.54
N THR A 34 -9.13 5.20 -2.58
CA THR A 34 -10.03 4.06 -2.77
C THR A 34 -9.30 2.73 -2.65
N MET A 35 -10.03 1.66 -2.32
CA MET A 35 -9.45 0.31 -2.23
C MET A 35 -8.85 -0.15 -3.57
N GLU A 36 -9.53 0.13 -4.68
CA GLU A 36 -9.10 -0.24 -6.04
C GLU A 36 -7.79 0.46 -6.45
N GLU A 37 -7.63 1.72 -6.05
CA GLU A 37 -6.38 2.47 -6.24
C GLU A 37 -5.24 1.82 -5.45
N VAL A 38 -5.46 1.47 -4.18
CA VAL A 38 -4.42 0.86 -3.33
C VAL A 38 -4.01 -0.52 -3.86
N ILE A 39 -4.97 -1.31 -4.37
CA ILE A 39 -4.66 -2.59 -5.04
C ILE A 39 -3.81 -2.35 -6.30
N SER A 40 -4.16 -1.34 -7.10
CA SER A 40 -3.42 -1.00 -8.32
C SER A 40 -1.98 -0.55 -8.01
N LEU A 41 -1.80 0.24 -6.94
CA LEU A 41 -0.48 0.66 -6.47
C LEU A 41 0.36 -0.53 -5.96
N ALA A 42 -0.24 -1.47 -5.21
CA ALA A 42 0.47 -2.66 -4.73
C ALA A 42 0.93 -3.58 -5.88
N LYS A 43 0.13 -3.68 -6.95
CA LYS A 43 0.52 -4.36 -8.21
C LYS A 43 1.73 -3.70 -8.84
N LEU A 44 1.70 -2.37 -9.00
CA LEU A 44 2.81 -1.60 -9.56
C LEU A 44 4.10 -1.75 -8.74
N MET A 45 4.00 -1.78 -7.40
CA MET A 45 5.15 -2.03 -6.54
C MET A 45 5.76 -3.42 -6.78
N THR A 46 4.92 -4.44 -7.01
CA THR A 46 5.41 -5.79 -7.31
C THR A 46 6.19 -5.81 -8.61
N TRP A 47 5.65 -5.22 -9.67
CA TRP A 47 6.31 -5.19 -10.98
C TRP A 47 7.56 -4.32 -10.99
N LYS A 48 7.51 -3.15 -10.33
CA LYS A 48 8.68 -2.28 -10.19
C LYS A 48 9.82 -3.01 -9.49
N CYS A 49 9.55 -3.66 -8.36
CA CYS A 49 10.57 -4.40 -7.61
C CYS A 49 11.11 -5.61 -8.40
N ALA A 50 10.24 -6.32 -9.14
CA ALA A 50 10.67 -7.39 -10.02
C ALA A 50 11.58 -6.88 -11.16
N LEU A 51 11.25 -5.73 -11.77
CA LEU A 51 12.02 -5.16 -12.88
C LEU A 51 13.44 -4.75 -12.47
N VAL A 52 13.62 -4.16 -11.29
CA VAL A 52 14.93 -3.74 -10.78
C VAL A 52 15.65 -4.82 -9.96
N ASN A 53 15.13 -6.06 -9.99
CA ASN A 53 15.66 -7.22 -9.27
C ASN A 53 15.89 -6.98 -7.76
N VAL A 54 14.93 -6.30 -7.12
CA VAL A 54 14.92 -6.06 -5.68
C VAL A 54 13.95 -7.06 -5.04
N PHE A 55 14.47 -7.89 -4.13
CA PHE A 55 13.73 -8.95 -3.43
C PHE A 55 12.79 -8.41 -2.33
N TYR A 56 11.85 -7.55 -2.73
CA TYR A 56 10.75 -7.08 -1.91
C TYR A 56 9.48 -6.98 -2.77
N PRO A 57 8.55 -7.94 -2.70
CA PRO A 57 7.33 -7.90 -3.50
C PRO A 57 6.39 -6.80 -3.00
N GLY A 58 5.52 -6.29 -3.89
CA GLY A 58 4.80 -5.04 -3.65
C GLY A 58 3.66 -5.15 -2.65
N GLY A 59 3.54 -4.13 -1.81
CA GLY A 59 2.39 -3.92 -0.92
C GLY A 59 2.21 -2.48 -0.50
#